data_AF-A0AAU9YSR3-F1
#
_entry.id   AF-A0AAU9YSR3-F1
#
_cell.length_a   1.000
_cell.length_b   1.000
_cell.length_c   1.000
_cell.angle_alpha   90.00
_cell.angle_beta   90.00
_cell.angle_gamma   90.00
#
_symmetry.space_group_name_H-M   'P 1'
#
loop_
_entity.id
_entity.type
_entity.pdbx_description
1 polymer ?
#
loop_
_entity_poly.entity_id
_entity_poly.type
_entity_poly.pdbx_seq_one_letter_code
_entity_poly.pdbx_strand_id
1 'polypeptide(L)'
;MMTNEEPLPKMVCLSETDFKVMARDELILRWKQHKAYVQALEGKYTDLNSNDQESARRENILVMRLATKEQVLKRVQQPSVAQLRSTMVNPAINLFTLKMKAQNELSAWKFTPDR
;
A
#
# COMPACT_ATOMS: atom_id res chain seq x y z
N MET A 1 22.96 10.84 1.61
CA MET A 1 22.30 11.88 2.41
C MET A 1 22.87 11.78 3.81
N MET A 2 23.61 12.78 4.28
CA MET A 2 24.12 12.80 5.66
C MET A 2 22.95 13.17 6.56
N THR A 3 22.47 12.23 7.38
CA THR A 3 21.52 12.51 8.45
C THR A 3 22.26 13.32 9.50
N ASN A 4 22.22 14.65 9.35
CA ASN A 4 22.58 15.59 10.40
C ASN A 4 21.50 15.49 11.49
N GLU A 5 21.50 14.38 12.22
CA GLU A 5 20.67 14.21 13.41
C GLU A 5 21.29 15.11 14.49
N GLU A 6 20.59 16.21 14.79
CA GLU A 6 20.92 17.07 15.90
C GLU A 6 21.00 16.23 17.18
N PRO A 7 22.10 16.33 17.96
CA PRO A 7 22.32 15.43 19.08
C PRO A 7 21.18 15.59 20.09
N LEU A 8 20.51 14.47 20.41
CA LEU A 8 19.42 14.50 21.38
C LEU A 8 19.88 15.15 22.68
N PRO A 9 19.02 15.95 23.33
CA PRO A 9 19.27 16.40 24.69
C PRO A 9 19.62 15.20 25.58
N LYS A 10 20.62 15.34 26.45
CA LYS A 10 21.01 14.24 27.34
C LYS A 10 19.93 14.03 28.41
N MET A 11 19.58 12.78 28.69
CA MET A 11 18.65 12.44 29.77
C MET A 11 19.23 12.88 31.12
N VAL A 12 18.50 13.72 31.83
CA VAL A 12 18.85 14.15 33.19
C VAL A 12 18.20 13.20 34.19
N CYS A 13 19.01 12.46 34.95
CA CYS A 13 18.59 11.67 36.10
C CYS A 13 19.02 12.40 37.38
N LEU A 14 18.07 12.73 38.25
CA LEU A 14 18.33 13.26 39.58
C LEU A 14 17.87 12.24 40.62
N SER A 15 18.69 12.01 41.64
CA SER A 15 18.35 11.19 42.79
C SER A 15 17.62 12.02 43.85
N GLU A 16 16.91 11.35 44.77
CA GLU A 16 16.16 12.01 45.84
C GLU A 16 17.05 12.88 46.74
N THR A 17 18.33 12.53 46.87
CA THR A 17 19.33 13.33 47.59
C THR A 17 19.70 14.61 46.85
N ASP A 18 19.73 14.59 45.52
CA ASP A 18 20.05 15.78 44.71
C ASP A 18 18.96 16.84 44.87
N PHE A 19 17.69 16.44 44.95
CA PHE A 19 16.58 17.37 45.19
C PHE A 19 16.64 18.09 46.54
N LYS A 20 17.27 17.48 47.56
CA LYS A 20 17.41 18.08 48.89
C LYS A 20 18.60 19.04 49.00
N VAL A 21 19.61 18.88 48.16
CA VAL A 21 20.88 19.62 48.24
C VAL A 21 20.98 20.68 47.13
N MET A 22 20.25 20.55 46.03
CA MET A 22 20.31 21.48 44.90
C MET A 22 19.64 22.82 45.18
N ALA A 23 20.25 23.88 44.67
CA ALA A 23 19.66 25.21 44.64
C ALA A 23 18.45 25.26 43.69
N ARG A 24 17.49 26.14 44.00
CA ARG A 24 16.26 26.32 43.21
C ARG A 24 16.53 26.61 41.72
N ASP A 25 17.54 27.42 41.42
CA ASP A 25 17.86 27.79 40.04
C ASP A 25 18.45 26.62 39.24
N GLU A 26 19.24 25.78 39.89
CA GLU A 26 19.78 24.57 39.28
C GLU A 26 18.65 23.56 39.00
N LEU A 27 17.70 23.43 39.92
CA LEU A 27 16.50 22.60 39.72
C LEU A 27 15.67 23.08 38.51
N ILE A 28 15.50 24.40 38.36
CA ILE A 28 14.80 25.00 37.21
C ILE A 28 15.54 24.68 35.91
N LEU A 29 16.87 24.75 35.92
CA LEU A 29 17.69 24.43 34.73
C LEU A 29 17.55 22.95 34.34
N ARG A 30 17.65 22.03 35.31
CA ARG A 30 17.48 20.59 35.09
C ARG A 30 16.07 20.25 34.60
N TRP A 31 15.04 20.90 35.15
CA TRP A 31 13.66 20.72 34.69
C TRP A 31 13.49 21.14 33.22
N LYS A 32 14.04 22.30 32.82
CA LYS A 32 14.01 22.75 31.43
C LYS A 32 14.72 21.76 30.50
N GLN A 33 15.86 21.23 30.92
CA GLN A 33 16.61 20.24 30.16
C GLN A 33 15.84 18.92 30.02
N HIS A 34 15.20 18.47 31.10
CA HIS A 34 14.35 17.28 31.07
C HIS A 34 13.13 17.47 30.17
N LYS A 35 12.46 18.64 30.24
CA LYS A 35 11.35 18.99 29.36
C LYS A 35 11.76 18.98 27.88
N ALA A 36 12.92 19.54 27.56
CA ALA A 36 13.46 19.53 26.19
C ALA A 36 13.78 18.10 25.72
N TYR A 37 14.32 17.26 26.60
CA TYR A 37 14.56 15.84 26.30
C TYR A 37 13.27 15.09 25.98
N VAL A 38 12.24 15.22 26.83
CA VAL A 38 10.93 14.59 26.61
C VAL A 38 10.33 15.06 25.29
N GLN A 39 10.35 16.36 25.01
CA GLN A 39 9.83 16.90 23.75
C GLN A 39 10.57 16.34 22.51
N ALA A 40 11.89 16.19 22.59
CA ALA A 40 12.68 15.59 21.50
C ALA A 40 12.35 14.10 21.31
N LEU A 41 12.13 13.36 22.39
CA LEU A 41 11.71 11.96 22.33
C LEU A 41 10.30 11.79 21.75
N GLU A 42 9.36 12.63 22.19
CA GLU A 42 7.98 12.65 21.66
C GLU A 42 7.99 12.94 20.16
N GLY A 43 8.77 13.93 19.71
CA GLY A 43 8.94 14.23 18.29
C GLY A 43 9.50 13.04 17.49
N LYS A 44 10.56 12.41 17.97
CA LYS A 44 11.13 11.21 17.33
C LYS A 44 10.14 10.05 17.28
N TYR A 45 9.35 9.85 18.33
CA TYR A 45 8.34 8.81 18.35
C TYR A 45 7.22 9.09 17.34
N THR A 46 6.76 10.35 17.22
CA THR A 46 5.75 10.72 16.22
C THR A 46 6.26 10.53 14.79
N ASP A 47 7.53 10.87 14.53
CA ASP A 47 8.15 10.70 13.22
C ASP A 47 8.26 9.23 12.85
N LEU A 48 8.78 8.39 13.77
CA LEU A 48 8.89 6.94 13.58
C LEU A 48 7.52 6.31 13.34
N ASN A 49 6.51 6.65 14.15
CA ASN A 49 5.17 6.11 14.01
C ASN A 49 4.53 6.51 12.66
N SER A 50 4.74 7.74 12.20
CA SER A 50 4.26 8.19 10.90
C SER A 50 4.91 7.42 9.74
N ASN A 51 6.21 7.14 9.85
CA ASN A 51 6.97 6.41 8.84
C ASN A 51 6.57 4.92 8.79
N ASP A 52 6.32 4.30 9.95
CA ASP A 52 5.82 2.93 10.04
C ASP A 52 4.43 2.81 9.41
N GLN A 53 3.54 3.77 9.70
CA GLN A 53 2.20 3.81 9.11
C GLN A 53 2.25 3.99 7.57
N GLU A 54 3.12 4.86 7.07
CA GLU A 54 3.30 5.06 5.63
C GLU A 54 3.92 3.81 4.96
N SER A 55 4.86 3.14 5.63
CA SER A 55 5.44 1.88 5.16
C SER A 55 4.40 0.77 5.05
N ALA A 56 3.58 0.59 6.09
CA ALA A 56 2.47 -0.36 6.08
C ALA A 56 1.44 -0.04 4.98
N ARG A 57 1.14 1.24 4.77
CA ARG A 57 0.25 1.69 3.69
C ARG A 57 0.81 1.33 2.31
N ARG A 58 2.11 1.55 2.08
CA ARG A 58 2.78 1.21 0.81
C ARG A 58 2.75 -0.29 0.57
N GLU A 59 3.05 -1.08 1.59
CA GLU A 59 2.99 -2.54 1.51
C GLU A 59 1.58 -3.01 1.14
N ASN A 60 0.54 -2.49 1.80
CA ASN A 60 -0.85 -2.85 1.51
C ASN A 60 -1.24 -2.56 0.05
N ILE A 61 -0.83 -1.41 -0.49
CA ILE A 61 -1.07 -1.07 -1.90
C ILE A 61 -0.37 -2.05 -2.83
N LEU A 62 0.88 -2.43 -2.52
CA LEU A 62 1.62 -3.40 -3.32
C LEU A 62 0.95 -4.78 -3.28
N VAL A 63 0.51 -5.24 -2.11
CA VAL A 63 -0.23 -6.49 -1.94
C VAL A 63 -1.52 -6.48 -2.77
N MET A 64 -2.31 -5.41 -2.72
CA MET A 64 -3.54 -5.28 -3.50
C MET A 64 -3.26 -5.31 -5.02
N ARG A 65 -2.23 -4.60 -5.48
CA ARG A 65 -1.81 -4.60 -6.89
C ARG A 65 -1.31 -5.97 -7.33
N LEU A 66 -0.54 -6.65 -6.49
CA LEU A 66 -0.03 -7.99 -6.75
C LEU A 66 -1.20 -8.98 -6.86
N ALA A 67 -2.13 -8.98 -5.90
CA ALA A 67 -3.31 -9.83 -5.94
C ALA A 67 -4.16 -9.59 -7.20
N THR A 68 -4.31 -8.33 -7.61
CA THR A 68 -4.99 -7.98 -8.87
C THR A 68 -4.25 -8.56 -10.08
N LYS A 69 -2.93 -8.41 -10.13
CA LYS A 69 -2.10 -8.95 -11.21
C LYS A 69 -2.17 -10.48 -11.28
N GLU A 70 -2.15 -11.16 -10.14
CA GLU A 70 -2.32 -12.61 -10.06
C GLU A 70 -3.68 -13.07 -10.57
N GLN A 71 -4.77 -12.36 -10.26
CA GLN A 71 -6.09 -12.67 -10.80
C GLN A 71 -6.13 -12.49 -12.32
N VAL A 72 -5.52 -11.43 -12.86
CA VAL A 72 -5.44 -11.22 -14.31
C VAL A 72 -4.64 -12.33 -14.98
N LEU A 73 -3.49 -12.70 -14.43
CA LEU A 73 -2.68 -13.80 -14.95
C LEU A 73 -3.44 -15.12 -14.92
N LYS A 74 -4.13 -15.44 -13.82
CA LYS A 74 -5.00 -16.63 -13.74
C LYS A 74 -6.09 -16.63 -14.81
N ARG A 75 -6.72 -15.48 -15.09
CA ARG A 75 -7.72 -15.35 -16.16
C ARG A 75 -7.14 -15.49 -17.56
N VAL A 76 -5.96 -14.92 -17.82
CA VAL A 76 -5.29 -15.00 -19.14
C VAL A 76 -4.74 -16.40 -19.41
N GLN A 77 -4.21 -17.07 -18.37
CA GLN A 77 -3.64 -18.41 -18.47
C GLN A 77 -4.73 -19.50 -18.53
N GLN A 78 -5.94 -19.24 -18.02
CA GLN A 78 -7.06 -20.18 -18.18
C GLN A 78 -7.70 -20.00 -19.56
N PRO A 79 -7.46 -20.91 -20.53
CA PRO A 79 -8.31 -20.93 -21.70
C PRO A 79 -9.73 -21.21 -21.23
N SER A 80 -10.65 -20.30 -21.54
CA SER A 80 -12.06 -20.46 -21.22
C SER A 80 -12.52 -21.85 -21.70
N VAL A 81 -13.36 -22.54 -20.93
CA VAL A 81 -13.91 -23.85 -21.35
C VAL A 81 -14.56 -23.76 -22.73
N ALA A 82 -15.12 -22.60 -23.10
CA ALA A 82 -15.64 -22.34 -24.44
C ALA A 82 -14.53 -22.23 -25.50
N GLN A 83 -13.40 -21.58 -25.19
CA GLN A 83 -12.24 -21.52 -26.06
C GLN A 83 -11.62 -22.91 -26.25
N LEU A 84 -11.42 -23.67 -25.17
CA LEU A 84 -10.95 -25.05 -25.22
C LEU A 84 -11.86 -25.94 -26.07
N ARG A 85 -13.19 -25.84 -25.87
CA ARG A 85 -14.15 -26.56 -26.71
C ARG A 85 -14.01 -26.14 -28.18
N SER A 86 -13.81 -24.86 -28.48
CA SER A 86 -13.64 -24.39 -29.86
C SER A 86 -12.34 -24.85 -30.52
N THR A 87 -11.25 -25.05 -29.77
CA THR A 87 -9.97 -25.59 -30.29
C THR A 87 -9.96 -27.12 -30.38
N MET A 88 -10.73 -27.82 -29.54
CA MET A 88 -10.88 -29.29 -29.64
C MET A 88 -11.89 -29.71 -30.72
N VAL A 89 -12.80 -28.82 -31.12
CA VAL A 89 -13.69 -29.05 -32.26
C VAL A 89 -12.89 -28.89 -33.55
N ASN A 90 -13.17 -29.74 -34.54
CA ASN A 90 -12.50 -29.69 -35.84
C ASN A 90 -12.51 -28.24 -36.40
N PRO A 91 -11.36 -27.71 -36.86
CA PRO A 91 -11.26 -26.32 -37.32
C PRO A 91 -12.29 -25.91 -38.39
N ALA A 92 -12.69 -26.82 -39.26
CA ALA A 92 -13.71 -26.56 -40.29
C ALA A 92 -15.11 -26.35 -39.70
N ILE A 93 -15.45 -27.09 -38.64
CA ILE A 93 -16.73 -26.98 -37.93
C ILE A 93 -16.79 -25.68 -37.14
N ASN A 94 -15.68 -25.31 -36.49
CA ASN A 94 -15.59 -24.03 -35.78
C ASN A 94 -15.71 -22.84 -36.76
N LEU A 95 -15.03 -22.92 -37.90
CA LEU A 95 -15.12 -21.90 -38.95
C LEU A 95 -16.54 -21.74 -39.49
N PHE A 96 -17.26 -22.85 -39.70
CA PHE A 96 -18.65 -22.82 -40.12
C PHE A 96 -19.55 -22.14 -39.07
N THR A 97 -19.37 -22.50 -37.80
CA THR A 97 -20.13 -21.93 -36.69
C THR A 97 -19.90 -20.43 -36.54
N LEU A 98 -18.64 -19.97 -36.68
CA LEU A 98 -18.28 -18.55 -36.68
C LEU A 98 -18.91 -17.80 -37.86
N LYS A 99 -18.86 -18.38 -39.07
CA LYS A 99 -19.49 -17.79 -40.26
C LYS A 99 -21.00 -17.67 -40.10
N MET A 100 -21.66 -18.70 -39.59
CA MET A 100 -23.10 -18.66 -39.33
C MET A 100 -23.45 -17.58 -38.30
N LYS A 101 -22.67 -17.44 -37.22
CA LYS A 101 -22.91 -16.41 -36.20
C LYS A 101 -22.73 -14.99 -36.75
N ALA A 102 -21.67 -14.75 -37.53
CA ALA A 102 -21.44 -13.47 -38.18
C ALA A 102 -22.55 -13.10 -39.18
N GLN A 103 -23.04 -14.08 -39.93
CA GLN A 103 -24.16 -13.89 -40.84
C GLN A 103 -25.46 -13.57 -40.08
N ASN A 104 -25.72 -14.27 -38.98
CA ASN A 104 -26.90 -14.04 -38.14
C ASN A 104 -26.90 -12.65 -37.49
N GLU A 105 -25.74 -12.21 -37.00
CA GLU A 105 -25.58 -10.85 -36.46
C GLU A 105 -25.78 -9.81 -37.57
N LEU A 106 -25.16 -9.96 -38.75
CA LEU A 106 -25.36 -9.04 -39.87
C LEU A 106 -26.82 -8.96 -40.33
N SER A 107 -27.57 -10.06 -40.32
CA SER A 107 -29.01 -10.05 -40.57
C SER A 107 -29.81 -9.36 -39.47
N ALA A 108 -29.37 -9.44 -38.21
CA ALA A 108 -30.00 -8.75 -37.09
C ALA A 108 -29.83 -7.23 -37.18
N TRP A 109 -28.65 -6.74 -37.63
CA TRP A 109 -28.41 -5.31 -37.86
C TRP A 109 -29.17 -4.75 -39.07
N LYS A 110 -29.56 -5.58 -40.04
CA LYS A 110 -30.44 -5.18 -41.14
C LYS A 110 -31.91 -5.02 -40.73
N PHE A 111 -32.26 -5.47 -39.52
CA PHE A 111 -33.61 -5.47 -38.98
C PHE A 111 -33.79 -4.52 -37.79
N THR A 112 -32.85 -3.60 -37.54
CA THR A 112 -33.13 -2.45 -36.67
C THR A 112 -34.01 -1.47 -37.44
N PRO A 113 -35.30 -1.26 -37.06
CA PRO A 113 -36.14 -0.30 -37.77
C PRO A 113 -35.60 1.10 -37.50
N ASP A 114 -35.21 1.81 -38.56
CA ASP A 114 -35.10 3.27 -38.46
C ASP A 114 -36.51 3.80 -38.18
N ARG A 115 -36.61 4.53 -37.07
CA ARG A 115 -37.86 5.01 -36.46
C ARG A 115 -38.74 5.81 -37.41
#